data_AF-A0A932DMI5-F1
#
_entry.id   AF-A0A932DMI5-F1
#
_cell.length_a   1.000
_cell.length_b   1.000
_cell.length_c   1.000
_cell.angle_alpha   90.00
_cell.angle_beta   90.00
_cell.angle_gamma   90.00
#
_symmetry.space_group_name_H-M   'P 1'
#
loop_
_entity.id
_entity.type
_entity.pdbx_description
1 polymer ?
#
loop_
_entity_poly.entity_id
_entity_poly.type
_entity_poly.pdbx_seq_one_letter_code
_entity_poly.pdbx_strand_id
1 'polypeptide(L)' 'QIRQLPPEKQSEVLDFVSFLQQRLVVAPQSAEQRSLRKHPAFGSWRGRKVDALNYQQNLRSEWNERA' A
#
# COMPACT_ATOMS: atom_id res chain seq x y z
N GLN A 1 25.91 4.84 -19.82
CA GLN A 1 26.10 4.94 -18.36
C GLN A 1 26.49 3.60 -17.70
N ILE A 2 25.90 2.44 -18.03
CA ILE A 2 26.32 1.14 -17.42
C ILE A 2 27.73 0.68 -17.84
N ARG A 3 28.15 0.98 -19.06
CA ARG A 3 29.48 0.59 -19.62
C ARG A 3 30.69 1.25 -18.93
N GLN A 4 30.48 2.21 -18.03
CA GLN A 4 31.54 2.91 -17.30
C GLN A 4 31.87 2.25 -15.95
N LEU A 5 31.10 1.23 -15.55
CA LEU A 5 31.32 0.49 -14.32
C LEU A 5 32.35 -0.64 -14.52
N PRO A 6 33.05 -1.09 -13.47
CA PRO A 6 33.82 -2.32 -13.49
C PRO A 6 32.95 -3.50 -13.95
N PRO A 7 33.52 -4.48 -14.68
CA PRO A 7 32.76 -5.57 -15.29
C PRO A 7 31.91 -6.36 -14.27
N GLU A 8 32.40 -6.55 -13.03
CA GLU A 8 31.62 -7.23 -11.99
C GLU A 8 30.35 -6.45 -11.59
N LYS A 9 30.42 -5.12 -11.58
CA LYS A 9 29.26 -4.27 -11.27
C LYS A 9 28.27 -4.17 -12.42
N GLN A 10 28.71 -4.44 -13.65
CA GLN A 10 27.81 -4.54 -14.79
C GLN A 10 26.97 -5.82 -14.72
N SER A 11 27.59 -6.96 -14.37
CA SER A 11 26.85 -8.22 -14.21
C SER A 11 25.85 -8.13 -13.05
N GLU A 12 26.25 -7.59 -11.90
CA GLU A 12 25.34 -7.42 -10.76
C GLU A 12 24.10 -6.58 -11.11
N VAL A 13 24.28 -5.49 -11.87
CA VAL A 13 23.16 -4.63 -12.30
C VAL A 13 22.24 -5.36 -13.27
N LEU A 14 22.78 -6.12 -14.22
CA LEU A 14 21.98 -6.90 -15.17
C LEU A 14 21.22 -8.03 -14.47
N ASP A 15 21.83 -8.69 -13.50
CA ASP A 15 21.20 -9.72 -12.68
C ASP A 15 20.10 -9.13 -11.80
N PHE A 16 20.33 -7.95 -11.22
CA PHE A 16 19.31 -7.25 -10.45
C PHE A 16 18.11 -6.82 -11.31
N VAL A 17 18.37 -6.32 -12.53
CA VAL A 17 17.30 -5.96 -13.48
C VAL A 17 16.51 -7.19 -13.90
N SER A 18 17.16 -8.32 -14.18
CA SER A 18 16.48 -9.56 -14.56
C SER A 18 15.62 -10.10 -13.41
N PHE A 19 16.12 -10.05 -12.16
CA PHE A 19 15.37 -10.38 -10.96
C PHE A 19 14.12 -9.48 -10.79
N LEU A 20 14.26 -8.17 -10.99
CA LEU A 20 13.13 -7.24 -10.89
C LEU A 20 12.06 -7.52 -11.95
N GLN A 21 12.47 -7.84 -13.19
CA GLN A 21 11.54 -8.20 -14.26
C GLN A 21 10.78 -9.50 -13.94
N GLN A 22 11.48 -10.53 -13.44
CA GLN A 22 10.84 -11.78 -13.00
C GLN A 22 9.83 -11.54 -11.89
N ARG A 23 10.17 -10.70 -10.90
CA ARG A 23 9.27 -10.34 -9.81
C ARG A 23 8.02 -9.61 -10.30
N LEU A 24 8.12 -8.76 -11.32
CA LEU A 24 6.97 -8.05 -11.88
C LEU A 24 6.03 -8.97 -12.67
N VAL A 25 6.55 -10.03 -13.29
CA VAL A 25 5.74 -11.04 -14.00
C VAL A 25 5.00 -11.95 -13.02
N VAL A 26 5.62 -12.27 -11.89
CA VAL A 26 5.03 -13.16 -10.85
C VAL A 26 4.16 -12.39 -9.85
N ALA A 27 4.37 -11.09 -9.70
CA ALA A 27 3.50 -10.27 -8.87
C ALA A 27 2.06 -10.36 -9.40
N PRO A 28 1.07 -10.70 -8.54
CA PRO A 28 -0.32 -10.75 -8.97
C PRO A 28 -0.68 -9.40 -9.57
N GLN A 29 -1.12 -9.43 -10.83
CA GLN A 29 -1.57 -8.25 -11.57
C GLN A 29 -2.52 -7.49 -10.68
N SER A 30 -2.18 -6.21 -10.45
CA SER A 30 -2.93 -5.18 -9.75
C SER A 30 -4.16 -5.70 -9.01
N ALA A 31 -4.11 -5.71 -7.66
CA ALA A 31 -5.33 -5.79 -6.87
C ALA A 31 -6.36 -4.89 -7.55
N GLU A 32 -7.40 -5.49 -8.14
CA GLU A 32 -8.46 -4.74 -8.79
C GLU A 32 -8.80 -3.59 -7.86
N GLN A 33 -8.89 -2.37 -8.39
CA GLN A 33 -9.35 -1.23 -7.60
C GLN A 33 -10.78 -1.53 -7.16
N ARG A 34 -10.92 -2.26 -6.06
CA ARG A 34 -12.19 -2.60 -5.44
C ARG A 34 -12.71 -1.27 -4.96
N SER A 35 -13.69 -0.76 -5.70
CA SER A 35 -14.40 0.45 -5.31
C SER A 35 -14.75 0.36 -3.83
N LEU A 36 -14.34 1.35 -3.04
CA LEU A 36 -14.65 1.39 -1.62
C LEU A 36 -16.15 1.22 -1.37
N ARG A 37 -16.99 1.69 -2.31
CA ARG A 37 -18.45 1.53 -2.27
C ARG A 37 -18.93 0.07 -2.29
N LYS A 38 -18.14 -0.85 -2.84
CA LYS A 38 -18.44 -2.30 -2.86
C LYS A 38 -18.05 -3.00 -1.57
N HIS A 39 -17.32 -2.34 -0.66
CA HIS A 39 -16.88 -2.96 0.59
C HIS A 39 -18.03 -2.97 1.61
N PRO A 40 -18.34 -4.10 2.29
CA PRO A 40 -19.46 -4.20 3.25
C PRO A 40 -19.38 -3.19 4.41
N ALA A 41 -18.15 -2.82 4.82
CA ALA A 41 -17.97 -1.81 5.86
C ALA A 41 -18.27 -0.37 5.36
N PHE A 42 -18.30 -0.12 4.06
CA PHE A 42 -18.57 1.20 3.51
C PHE A 42 -20.03 1.58 3.74
N GLY A 43 -20.26 2.59 4.57
CA GLY A 43 -21.61 3.04 4.92
C GLY A 43 -22.33 2.19 5.97
N SER A 44 -21.68 1.18 6.56
CA SER A 44 -22.23 0.36 7.65
C SER A 44 -22.64 1.18 8.90
N TRP A 45 -22.09 2.40 9.02
CA TRP A 45 -22.38 3.35 10.07
C TRP A 45 -23.55 4.29 9.74
N ARG A 46 -24.01 4.41 8.49
CA ARG A 46 -25.07 5.37 8.09
C ARG A 46 -26.41 5.12 8.80
N GLY A 47 -26.73 3.85 9.09
CA GLY A 47 -27.94 3.49 9.82
C GLY A 47 -27.80 3.58 11.34
N ARG A 48 -26.58 3.79 11.84
CA ARG A 48 -26.32 3.98 13.26
C ARG A 48 -26.50 5.46 13.56
N LYS A 49 -27.32 5.81 14.55
CA LYS A 49 -27.51 7.19 15.03
C LYS A 49 -26.28 7.67 15.80
N VAL A 50 -25.09 7.55 15.20
CA VAL A 50 -23.81 7.88 15.78
C VAL A 50 -23.32 9.15 15.11
N ASP A 51 -22.95 10.13 15.93
CA ASP A 51 -22.32 11.34 15.45
C ASP A 51 -20.87 11.02 15.02
N ALA A 52 -20.60 11.16 13.73
CA ALA A 52 -19.31 10.86 13.13
C ALA A 52 -18.19 11.78 13.67
N LEU A 53 -18.51 13.04 14.02
CA LEU A 53 -17.54 13.98 14.57
C LEU A 53 -17.15 13.60 15.99
N ASN A 54 -18.13 13.28 16.82
CA ASN A 54 -17.91 12.80 18.18
C ASN A 54 -17.11 11.48 18.18
N TYR A 55 -17.47 10.53 17.32
CA TYR A 55 -16.72 9.28 17.16
C TYR A 55 -15.25 9.51 16.77
N GLN A 56 -14.99 10.42 15.83
CA GLN A 56 -13.61 10.75 15.43
C GLN A 56 -12.83 11.45 16.54
N GLN A 57 -13.47 12.35 17.30
CA GLN A 57 -12.85 13.03 18.44
C GLN A 57 -12.43 12.03 19.52
N ASN A 58 -13.31 11.09 19.89
CA ASN A 58 -13.03 10.07 20.90
C ASN A 58 -11.89 9.13 20.47
N LEU A 59 -11.87 8.69 19.21
CA LEU A 59 -10.77 7.86 18.70
C LEU A 59 -9.41 8.58 18.76
N ARG A 60 -9.39 9.89 18.53
CA ARG A 60 -8.14 10.67 18.56
C ARG A 60 -7.67 10.94 20.00
N SER A 61 -8.59 11.15 20.94
CA SER A 61 -8.21 11.31 22.35
C SER A 61 -7.57 10.03 22.90
N GLU A 62 -8.04 8.86 22.51
CA GLU A 62 -7.43 7.56 22.89
C GLU A 62 -5.96 7.42 22.45
N TRP A 63 -5.55 8.11 21.39
CA TRP A 63 -4.18 8.06 20.88
C TRP A 63 -3.25 9.07 21.56
N ASN A 64 -3.80 10.21 21.99
CA ASN A 64 -3.04 11.24 22.71
C ASN A 64 -2.76 10.83 24.17
N GLU A 65 -3.61 10.01 24.78
CA GLU A 65 -3.43 9.53 26.17
C GLU A 65 -2.35 8.44 26.31
N ARG A 66 -1.84 7.90 25.19
CA ARG A 66 -0.80 6.86 25.17
C ARG A 66 0.61 7.38 24.85
N ALA A 67 0.78 8.70 24.69
CA ALA A 67 2.06 9.36 24.47
C ALA A 67 2.55 10.03 25.76
#